data_AF-A0A0S7EUJ0-F1
#
_entry.id   AF-A0A0S7EUJ0-F1
#
_cell.length_a   1.000
_cell.length_b   1.000
_cell.length_c   1.000
_cell.angle_alpha   90.00
_cell.angle_beta   90.00
_cell.angle_gamma   90.00
#
_symmetry.space_group_name_H-M   'P 1'
#
loop_
_entity.id
_entity.type
_entity.pdbx_description
1 polymer ?
#
loop_
_entity_poly.entity_id
_entity_poly.type
_entity_poly.pdbx_seq_one_letter_code
_entity_poly.pdbx_strand_id
1 'polypeptide(L)'
;VDFTDPNRPRSPKLSAHFYFQLMKDNGFPVTEDEKMLYGEFPQGFLWSSATAAYQIEGGWRADGKSLSIWDKFAHTPLKIFDSDNGDIACDSYNKIDEDIAILKQLGVNHYRFSISWTRVLPDGTTNHINEIGF
;
A
#
# COMPACT_ATOMS: atom_id res chain seq x y z
N VAL A 1 -42.80 7.97 11.35
CA VAL A 1 -44.10 8.03 12.05
C VAL A 1 -43.80 8.50 13.44
N ASP A 2 -44.30 9.67 13.76
CA ASP A 2 -44.32 10.13 15.13
C ASP A 2 -45.51 9.45 15.82
N PHE A 3 -45.24 8.72 16.92
CA PHE A 3 -46.30 8.04 17.67
C PHE A 3 -47.05 8.97 18.62
N THR A 4 -46.55 10.20 18.80
CA THR A 4 -47.14 11.24 19.66
C THR A 4 -48.17 12.12 18.93
N ASP A 5 -48.12 12.17 17.60
CA ASP A 5 -49.13 12.84 16.75
C ASP A 5 -50.32 11.91 16.48
N PRO A 6 -51.57 12.27 16.85
CA PRO A 6 -52.75 11.44 16.60
C PRO A 6 -53.06 11.20 15.11
N ASN A 7 -52.62 12.09 14.21
CA ASN A 7 -52.79 11.92 12.76
C ASN A 7 -51.74 10.97 12.14
N ARG A 8 -50.68 10.62 12.88
CA ARG A 8 -49.60 9.69 12.51
C ARG A 8 -49.18 9.77 11.04
N PRO A 9 -48.88 10.97 10.51
CA PRO A 9 -48.55 11.12 9.10
C PRO A 9 -47.30 10.31 8.73
N ARG A 10 -47.28 9.80 7.49
CA ARG A 10 -46.14 9.07 6.94
C ARG A 10 -45.14 10.07 6.35
N SER A 11 -44.07 10.35 7.08
CA SER A 11 -42.92 11.07 6.52
C SER A 11 -41.95 10.08 5.88
N PRO A 12 -41.56 10.26 4.61
CA PRO A 12 -40.58 9.39 3.96
C PRO A 12 -39.24 9.51 4.68
N LYS A 13 -38.61 8.35 4.95
CA LYS A 13 -37.22 8.29 5.41
C LYS A 13 -36.28 8.44 4.22
N LEU A 14 -35.00 8.70 4.47
CA LEU A 14 -33.96 8.69 3.42
C LEU A 14 -33.97 7.38 2.60
N SER A 15 -34.20 6.24 3.26
CA SER A 15 -34.32 4.95 2.58
C SER A 15 -35.50 4.89 1.60
N ALA A 16 -36.61 5.57 1.88
CA ALA A 16 -37.76 5.63 0.99
C ALA A 16 -37.44 6.39 -0.30
N HIS A 17 -36.68 7.49 -0.19
CA HIS A 17 -36.17 8.24 -1.34
C HIS A 17 -35.17 7.42 -2.16
N PHE A 18 -34.24 6.73 -1.49
CA PHE A 18 -33.26 5.87 -2.16
C PHE A 18 -33.94 4.72 -2.93
N TYR A 19 -34.86 3.99 -2.30
CA TYR A 19 -35.60 2.91 -2.97
C TYR A 19 -36.45 3.41 -4.13
N PHE A 20 -37.11 4.56 -3.97
CA PHE A 20 -37.87 5.17 -5.07
C PHE A 20 -36.99 5.45 -6.28
N GLN A 21 -35.80 6.03 -6.06
CA GLN A 21 -34.86 6.33 -7.14
C GLN A 21 -34.33 5.05 -7.80
N LEU A 22 -33.98 4.04 -7.01
CA LEU A 22 -33.55 2.72 -7.50
C LEU A 22 -34.60 2.08 -8.42
N MET A 23 -35.88 2.11 -8.01
CA MET A 23 -36.97 1.57 -8.80
C MET A 23 -37.23 2.40 -10.06
N LYS A 24 -37.15 3.74 -9.96
CA LYS A 24 -37.32 4.66 -11.08
C LYS A 24 -36.25 4.45 -12.16
N ASP A 25 -35.00 4.25 -11.76
CA ASP A 25 -33.87 4.06 -12.67
C ASP A 25 -33.67 2.59 -13.07
N ASN A 26 -34.52 1.69 -12.59
CA ASN A 26 -34.44 0.25 -12.80
C ASN A 26 -33.07 -0.35 -12.43
N GLY A 27 -32.51 0.09 -11.30
CA GLY A 27 -31.19 -0.33 -10.81
C GLY A 27 -30.27 0.86 -10.55
N PHE A 28 -28.96 0.61 -10.69
CA PHE A 28 -27.91 1.59 -10.42
C PHE A 28 -27.34 2.09 -11.75
N PRO A 29 -27.84 3.21 -12.30
CA PRO A 29 -27.28 3.78 -13.52
C PRO A 29 -25.86 4.30 -13.25
N VAL A 30 -25.02 4.28 -14.28
CA VAL A 30 -23.68 4.86 -14.23
C VAL A 30 -23.80 6.35 -13.95
N THR A 31 -23.14 6.80 -12.89
CA THR A 31 -23.11 8.21 -12.49
C THR A 31 -22.08 9.00 -13.31
N GLU A 32 -22.18 10.34 -13.32
CA GLU A 32 -21.19 11.18 -14.02
C GLU A 32 -19.75 10.93 -13.53
N ASP A 33 -19.57 10.70 -12.23
CA ASP A 33 -18.26 10.44 -11.61
C ASP A 33 -17.67 9.07 -11.98
N GLU A 34 -18.49 8.16 -12.49
CA GLU A 34 -18.09 6.84 -12.98
C GLU A 34 -17.80 6.83 -14.49
N LYS A 35 -18.05 7.94 -15.18
CA LYS A 35 -17.74 8.04 -16.62
C LYS A 35 -16.24 8.11 -16.83
N MET A 36 -15.79 7.42 -17.89
CA MET A 36 -14.39 7.47 -18.30
C MET A 36 -14.00 8.91 -18.67
N LEU A 37 -12.92 9.39 -18.05
CA LEU A 37 -12.32 10.68 -18.38
C LEU A 37 -11.25 10.49 -19.45
N TYR A 38 -11.19 11.43 -20.38
CA TYR A 38 -10.19 11.48 -21.45
C TYR A 38 -9.35 12.75 -21.31
N GLY A 39 -8.04 12.61 -21.44
CA GLY A 39 -7.10 13.72 -21.32
C GLY A 39 -5.67 13.21 -21.16
N GLU A 40 -4.75 14.17 -21.06
CA GLU A 40 -3.33 13.91 -20.83
C GLU A 40 -2.89 14.58 -19.53
N PHE A 41 -1.93 13.97 -18.83
CA PHE A 41 -1.31 14.61 -17.68
C PHE A 41 -0.42 15.77 -18.15
N PRO A 42 -0.17 16.78 -17.29
CA PRO A 42 0.72 17.89 -17.63
C PRO A 42 2.11 17.41 -18.07
N GLN A 43 2.76 18.19 -18.92
CA GLN A 43 4.14 17.92 -19.30
C GLN A 43 5.03 17.86 -18.04
N GLY A 44 5.86 16.83 -17.95
CA GLY A 44 6.72 16.60 -16.79
C GLY A 44 6.02 15.92 -15.61
N PHE A 45 4.83 15.34 -15.80
CA PHE A 45 4.21 14.48 -14.79
C PHE A 45 5.12 13.29 -14.45
N LEU A 46 5.20 12.97 -13.15
CA LEU A 46 6.09 11.94 -12.64
C LEU A 46 5.34 10.61 -12.51
N TRP A 47 5.86 9.59 -13.18
CA TRP A 47 5.38 8.22 -13.10
C TRP A 47 6.38 7.41 -12.33
N SER A 48 5.93 6.76 -11.25
CA SER A 48 6.79 6.03 -10.33
C SER A 48 6.20 4.69 -9.95
N SER A 49 7.08 3.75 -9.64
CA SER A 49 6.75 2.59 -8.81
C SER A 49 7.24 2.83 -7.37
N ALA A 50 6.70 2.07 -6.41
CA ALA A 50 7.06 2.19 -5.00
C ALA A 50 7.29 0.83 -4.34
N THR A 51 8.27 0.75 -3.45
CA THR A 51 8.63 -0.45 -2.68
C THR A 51 8.95 -0.10 -1.23
N ALA A 52 9.06 -1.12 -0.37
CA ALA A 52 9.54 -0.98 0.99
C ALA A 52 10.60 -2.04 1.32
N ALA A 53 11.60 -1.66 2.10
CA ALA A 53 12.83 -2.42 2.36
C ALA A 53 12.57 -3.87 2.75
N TYR A 54 11.78 -4.10 3.81
CA TYR A 54 11.49 -5.45 4.30
C TYR A 54 10.76 -6.34 3.28
N GLN A 55 10.02 -5.73 2.35
CA GLN A 55 9.23 -6.47 1.37
C GLN A 55 10.04 -6.93 0.15
N ILE A 56 11.21 -6.31 -0.12
CA ILE A 56 11.97 -6.58 -1.35
C ILE A 56 13.46 -6.89 -1.11
N GLU A 57 14.11 -6.30 -0.10
CA GLU A 57 15.57 -6.37 0.05
C GLU A 57 16.06 -7.79 0.33
N GLY A 58 15.48 -8.46 1.32
CA GLY A 58 16.10 -9.65 1.90
C GLY A 58 17.39 -9.31 2.65
N GLY A 59 18.36 -10.22 2.62
CA GLY A 59 19.66 -10.03 3.29
C GLY A 59 19.48 -9.68 4.78
N TRP A 60 18.52 -10.34 5.45
CA TRP A 60 18.00 -9.88 6.75
C TRP A 60 19.03 -9.87 7.89
N ARG A 61 20.13 -10.63 7.74
CA ARG A 61 21.31 -10.68 8.64
C ARG A 61 22.63 -10.38 7.93
N ALA A 62 22.59 -9.94 6.67
CA ALA A 62 23.80 -9.65 5.91
C ALA A 62 24.49 -8.40 6.46
N ASP A 63 25.82 -8.41 6.41
CA ASP A 63 26.68 -7.23 6.56
C ASP A 63 26.35 -6.33 7.74
N GLY A 64 26.10 -6.93 8.91
CA GLY A 64 25.89 -6.20 10.16
C GLY A 64 24.47 -5.67 10.38
N LYS A 65 23.51 -5.93 9.49
CA LYS A 65 22.09 -5.59 9.70
C LYS A 65 21.56 -6.26 10.98
N SER A 66 20.81 -5.49 11.78
CA SER A 66 20.07 -6.02 12.93
C SER A 66 18.60 -6.35 12.61
N LEU A 67 17.93 -6.93 13.62
CA LEU A 67 16.54 -7.35 13.53
C LEU A 67 15.58 -6.18 13.69
N SER A 68 14.74 -5.98 12.68
CA SER A 68 13.56 -5.12 12.74
C SER A 68 12.43 -5.77 13.54
N ILE A 69 11.38 -4.99 13.80
CA ILE A 69 10.15 -5.51 14.41
C ILE A 69 9.51 -6.57 13.49
N TRP A 70 9.56 -6.37 12.18
CA TRP A 70 9.05 -7.32 11.20
C TRP A 70 9.84 -8.63 11.19
N ASP A 71 11.18 -8.57 11.30
CA ASP A 71 12.01 -9.78 11.43
C ASP A 71 11.53 -10.60 12.65
N LYS A 72 11.34 -9.96 13.81
CA LYS A 72 10.88 -10.64 15.03
C LYS A 72 9.45 -11.19 14.90
N PHE A 73 8.56 -10.41 14.30
CA PHE A 73 7.16 -10.79 14.14
C PHE A 73 7.01 -11.99 13.18
N ALA A 74 7.68 -11.96 12.04
CA ALA A 74 7.61 -13.03 11.04
C ALA A 74 8.22 -14.35 11.54
N HIS A 75 9.29 -14.28 12.33
CA HIS A 75 9.90 -15.45 12.98
C HIS A 75 9.11 -15.97 14.19
N THR A 76 8.00 -15.35 14.56
CA THR A 76 7.13 -15.86 15.62
C THR A 76 6.17 -16.90 15.02
N PRO A 77 6.17 -18.15 15.51
CA PRO A 77 5.31 -19.20 14.96
C PRO A 77 3.83 -18.80 14.92
N LEU A 78 3.13 -19.20 13.85
CA LEU A 78 1.68 -18.99 13.65
C LEU A 78 1.25 -17.52 13.53
N LYS A 79 2.17 -16.57 13.31
CA LYS A 79 1.86 -15.15 13.08
C LYS A 79 1.72 -14.78 11.60
N ILE A 80 2.37 -15.54 10.72
CA ILE A 80 2.32 -15.34 9.27
C ILE A 80 1.74 -16.60 8.62
N PHE A 81 0.92 -16.38 7.59
CA PHE A 81 0.38 -17.44 6.74
C PHE A 81 1.54 -18.21 6.09
N ASP A 82 1.47 -19.55 6.07
CA ASP A 82 2.51 -20.44 5.53
C ASP A 82 3.93 -20.26 6.10
N SER A 83 4.08 -19.54 7.22
CA SER A 83 5.38 -19.22 7.84
C SER A 83 6.33 -18.45 6.92
N ASP A 84 5.76 -17.70 5.97
CA ASP A 84 6.51 -16.80 5.09
C ASP A 84 7.22 -15.69 5.88
N ASN A 85 8.33 -15.19 5.32
CA ASN A 85 9.13 -14.13 5.93
C ASN A 85 9.88 -13.29 4.87
N GLY A 86 10.52 -12.22 5.33
CA GLY A 86 11.29 -11.30 4.49
C GLY A 86 12.78 -11.62 4.43
N ASP A 87 13.21 -12.84 4.75
CA ASP A 87 14.62 -13.18 4.88
C ASP A 87 15.38 -13.00 3.56
N ILE A 88 14.73 -13.42 2.47
CA ILE A 88 15.20 -13.29 1.08
C ILE A 88 14.33 -12.31 0.30
N ALA A 89 13.01 -12.37 0.45
CA ALA A 89 12.06 -11.52 -0.28
C ALA A 89 12.27 -11.59 -1.81
N CYS A 90 12.41 -10.44 -2.49
CA CYS A 90 12.78 -10.36 -3.91
C CYS A 90 14.30 -10.42 -4.15
N ASP A 91 15.09 -10.49 -3.08
CA ASP A 91 16.55 -10.46 -3.09
C ASP A 91 17.13 -9.18 -3.72
N SER A 92 16.39 -8.07 -3.62
CA SER A 92 16.83 -6.76 -4.14
C SER A 92 18.13 -6.29 -3.51
N TYR A 93 18.52 -6.78 -2.33
CA TYR A 93 19.83 -6.51 -1.74
C TYR A 93 20.98 -6.94 -2.66
N ASN A 94 20.84 -8.07 -3.35
CA ASN A 94 21.84 -8.59 -4.29
C ASN A 94 21.51 -8.27 -5.76
N LYS A 95 20.28 -7.82 -6.05
CA LYS A 95 19.73 -7.71 -7.41
C LYS A 95 19.23 -6.31 -7.79
N ILE A 96 19.84 -5.28 -7.23
CA ILE A 96 19.49 -3.88 -7.55
C ILE A 96 19.51 -3.61 -9.06
N ASP A 97 20.47 -4.19 -9.79
CA ASP A 97 20.57 -4.03 -11.24
C ASP A 97 19.37 -4.59 -12.01
N GLU A 98 18.79 -5.71 -11.53
CA GLU A 98 17.57 -6.29 -12.11
C GLU A 98 16.36 -5.40 -11.85
N ASP A 99 16.22 -4.87 -10.63
CA ASP A 99 15.15 -3.92 -10.28
C ASP A 99 15.20 -2.67 -11.17
N ILE A 100 16.39 -2.10 -11.38
CA ILE A 100 16.60 -0.95 -12.25
C ILE A 100 16.26 -1.28 -13.70
N ALA A 101 16.61 -2.48 -14.18
CA ALA A 101 16.26 -2.90 -15.54
C ALA A 101 14.74 -3.00 -15.73
N ILE A 102 14.02 -3.55 -14.75
CA ILE A 102 12.56 -3.66 -14.76
C ILE A 102 11.90 -2.28 -14.74
N LEU A 103 12.39 -1.36 -13.91
CA LEU A 103 11.86 0.02 -13.86
C LEU A 103 12.03 0.75 -15.19
N LYS A 104 13.18 0.55 -15.86
CA LYS A 104 13.41 1.08 -17.22
C LYS A 104 12.46 0.47 -18.24
N GLN A 105 12.24 -0.84 -18.18
CA GLN A 105 11.30 -1.53 -19.07
C GLN A 105 9.85 -1.07 -18.85
N LEU A 106 9.47 -0.79 -17.61
CA LEU A 106 8.15 -0.26 -17.24
C LEU A 106 7.93 1.17 -17.76
N GLY A 107 9.00 1.91 -18.05
CA GLY A 107 8.93 3.29 -18.55
C GLY A 107 8.64 4.34 -17.47
N VAL A 108 8.85 4.00 -16.19
CA VAL A 108 8.75 4.97 -15.10
C VAL A 108 9.99 5.86 -15.06
N ASN A 109 9.82 7.11 -14.65
CA ASN A 109 10.92 8.07 -14.53
C ASN A 109 11.37 8.29 -13.09
N HIS A 110 10.63 7.77 -12.11
CA HIS A 110 10.95 7.87 -10.69
C HIS A 110 10.82 6.49 -10.02
N TYR A 111 11.57 6.31 -8.93
CA TYR A 111 11.47 5.15 -8.07
C TYR A 111 11.45 5.59 -6.61
N ARG A 112 10.38 5.23 -5.91
CA ARG A 112 10.23 5.47 -4.48
C ARG A 112 10.56 4.20 -3.72
N PHE A 113 11.59 4.24 -2.88
CA PHE A 113 11.93 3.14 -1.99
C PHE A 113 12.07 3.65 -0.56
N SER A 114 12.12 2.73 0.41
CA SER A 114 12.42 3.05 1.80
C SER A 114 13.77 2.48 2.19
N ILE A 115 14.47 3.14 3.09
CA ILE A 115 15.74 2.65 3.65
C ILE A 115 15.46 1.78 4.88
N SER A 116 16.11 0.63 4.97
CA SER A 116 16.05 -0.25 6.13
C SER A 116 16.78 0.36 7.33
N TRP A 117 16.04 0.89 8.32
CA TRP A 117 16.66 1.49 9.52
C TRP A 117 17.62 0.50 10.18
N THR A 118 17.20 -0.73 10.44
CA THR A 118 18.05 -1.72 11.14
C THR A 118 19.27 -2.18 10.33
N ARG A 119 19.32 -1.87 9.03
CA ARG A 119 20.50 -2.06 8.20
C ARG A 119 21.51 -0.94 8.40
N VAL A 120 21.05 0.32 8.42
CA VAL A 120 21.90 1.52 8.56
C VAL A 120 22.34 1.77 10.01
N LEU A 121 21.41 1.63 10.98
CA LEU A 121 21.66 1.81 12.41
C LEU A 121 21.26 0.53 13.17
N PRO A 122 22.14 -0.48 13.24
CA PRO A 122 21.82 -1.79 13.82
C PRO A 122 21.41 -1.73 15.31
N ASP A 123 21.97 -0.80 16.08
CA ASP A 123 21.62 -0.61 17.50
C ASP A 123 20.43 0.35 17.69
N GLY A 124 19.87 0.89 16.60
CA GLY A 124 18.79 1.87 16.60
C GLY A 124 19.23 3.30 16.96
N THR A 125 20.52 3.55 17.15
CA THR A 125 21.08 4.86 17.52
C THR A 125 22.13 5.31 16.51
N THR A 126 22.55 6.59 16.58
CA THR A 126 23.62 7.11 15.71
C THR A 126 25.02 6.81 16.23
N ASN A 127 25.16 6.06 17.33
CA ASN A 127 26.46 5.73 17.91
C ASN A 127 27.22 4.67 17.11
N HIS A 128 26.49 3.80 16.41
CA HIS A 128 27.07 2.75 15.57
C HIS A 128 26.36 2.72 14.22
N ILE A 129 26.96 3.40 13.24
CA ILE A 129 26.51 3.41 11.86
C ILE A 129 27.15 2.25 11.12
N ASN A 130 26.33 1.49 10.39
CA ASN A 130 26.80 0.43 9.51
C ASN A 130 26.99 0.97 8.09
N GLU A 131 28.23 1.31 7.75
CA GLU A 131 28.59 1.89 6.45
C GLU A 131 28.35 0.94 5.25
N ILE A 132 28.40 -0.38 5.46
CA ILE A 132 28.11 -1.38 4.41
C ILE A 132 26.58 -1.50 4.21
N GLY A 133 25.81 -1.11 5.21
CA GLY A 133 24.35 -1.14 5.17
C GLY A 133 23.71 -0.02 4.35
N PHE A 134 24.52 0.87 3.78
CA PHE A 134 24.12 1.99 2.96
C PHE A 134 24.19 1.68 1.46
#